data_AF-A0A938C6P0-F1
#
_entry.id   AF-A0A938C6P0-F1
#
_cell.length_a   1.000
_cell.length_b   1.000
_cell.length_c   1.000
_cell.angle_alpha   90.00
_cell.angle_beta   90.00
_cell.angle_gamma   90.00
#
_symmetry.space_group_name_H-M   'P 1'
#
loop_
_entity.id
_entity.type
_entity.pdbx_description
1 polymer ?
#
loop_
_entity_poly.entity_id
_entity_poly.type
_entity_poly.pdbx_seq_one_letter_code
_entity_poly.pdbx_strand_id
1 'polypeptide(L)'
;MLASQDPRAAFALEVFCERAAQEIAATAVALGGCELLVFTAGIGENSSQIRARICNRLAWMGLKLDGDANQAGEAVISDASSHITVRVIPTDEQSVIVHACLAQLEQAA
;
A
#
# COMPACT_ATOMS: atom_id res chain seq x y z
N MET A 1 10.17 -4.66 15.76
CA MET A 1 9.77 -5.86 14.99
C MET A 1 10.70 -6.11 13.80
N LEU A 2 10.85 -5.15 12.87
CA LEU A 2 11.73 -5.28 11.70
C LEU A 2 13.23 -5.50 12.03
N ALA A 3 13.74 -4.88 13.09
CA ALA A 3 15.13 -5.04 13.54
C ALA A 3 15.35 -6.20 14.54
N SER A 4 14.31 -6.99 14.82
CA SER A 4 14.41 -8.09 15.79
C SER A 4 15.14 -9.28 15.18
N GLN A 5 16.02 -9.91 15.95
CA GLN A 5 16.65 -11.18 15.57
C GLN A 5 15.82 -12.41 16.00
N ASP A 6 14.68 -12.20 16.68
CA ASP A 6 13.76 -13.29 17.03
C ASP A 6 13.16 -13.90 15.74
N PRO A 7 13.35 -15.21 15.48
CA PRO A 7 12.82 -15.86 14.28
C PRO A 7 11.30 -15.75 14.15
N ARG A 8 10.57 -15.62 15.27
CA ARG A 8 9.11 -15.42 15.25
C ARG A 8 8.72 -14.06 14.69
N ALA A 9 9.56 -13.04 14.87
CA ALA A 9 9.33 -11.72 14.29
C ALA A 9 9.47 -11.76 12.76
N ALA A 10 10.49 -12.46 12.25
CA ALA A 10 10.67 -12.67 10.82
C ALA A 10 9.48 -13.43 10.21
N PHE A 11 9.05 -14.52 10.86
CA PHE A 11 7.88 -15.30 10.44
C PHE A 11 6.59 -14.46 10.41
N ALA A 12 6.33 -13.68 11.46
CA ALA A 12 5.14 -12.82 11.51
C ALA A 12 5.13 -11.78 10.38
N LEU A 13 6.29 -11.19 10.06
CA LEU A 13 6.41 -10.25 8.93
C LEU A 13 6.19 -10.94 7.59
N GLU A 14 6.67 -12.18 7.43
CA GLU A 14 6.46 -12.97 6.23
C GLU A 14 4.97 -13.26 6.00
N VAL A 15 4.29 -13.77 7.02
CA VAL A 15 2.84 -14.04 6.98
C VAL A 15 2.05 -12.77 6.71
N PHE A 16 2.42 -11.65 7.34
CA PHE A 16 1.78 -10.36 7.09
C PHE A 16 1.89 -9.93 5.62
N CYS A 17 3.10 -9.94 5.06
CA CYS A 17 3.32 -9.55 3.67
C CYS A 17 2.67 -10.51 2.67
N GLU A 18 2.66 -11.81 2.97
CA GLU A 18 1.97 -12.81 2.16
C GLU A 18 0.46 -12.58 2.13
N ARG A 19 -0.16 -12.39 3.30
CA ARG A 19 -1.60 -12.13 3.41
C ARG A 19 -1.98 -10.85 2.70
N ALA A 20 -1.24 -9.76 2.91
CA ALA A 20 -1.49 -8.51 2.20
C ALA A 20 -1.44 -8.68 0.67
N ALA A 21 -0.43 -9.39 0.15
CA ALA A 21 -0.34 -9.67 -1.28
C ALA A 21 -1.52 -10.55 -1.79
N GLN A 22 -1.94 -11.55 -1.02
CA GLN A 22 -3.09 -12.39 -1.36
C GLN A 22 -4.39 -11.57 -1.44
N GLU A 23 -4.64 -10.68 -0.47
CA GLU A 23 -5.84 -9.83 -0.48
C GLU A 23 -5.83 -8.83 -1.64
N ILE A 24 -4.66 -8.25 -1.97
CA ILE A 24 -4.51 -7.37 -3.15
C ILE A 24 -4.83 -8.14 -4.43
N ALA A 25 -4.26 -9.34 -4.60
CA ALA A 25 -4.52 -10.16 -5.78
C ALA A 25 -5.99 -10.61 -5.88
N ALA A 26 -6.60 -11.02 -4.76
CA ALA A 26 -8.01 -11.39 -4.71
C ALA A 26 -8.92 -10.21 -5.08
N THR A 27 -8.62 -9.01 -4.58
CA THR A 27 -9.34 -7.79 -4.93
C THR A 27 -9.17 -7.45 -6.41
N ALA A 28 -7.96 -7.54 -6.95
CA ALA A 28 -7.71 -7.32 -8.37
C ALA A 28 -8.49 -8.30 -9.26
N VAL A 29 -8.60 -9.57 -8.86
CA VAL A 29 -9.44 -10.56 -9.55
C VAL A 29 -10.91 -10.15 -9.53
N ALA A 30 -11.43 -9.70 -8.38
CA ALA A 30 -12.81 -9.24 -8.26
C ALA A 30 -13.12 -8.00 -9.12
N LEU A 31 -12.13 -7.11 -9.29
CA LEU A 31 -12.23 -5.91 -10.12
C LEU A 31 -11.93 -6.15 -11.61
N GLY A 32 -11.41 -7.32 -12.00
CA GLY A 32 -10.99 -7.63 -13.37
C GLY A 32 -9.63 -7.05 -13.77
N GLY A 33 -8.84 -6.55 -12.82
CA GLY A 33 -7.52 -5.95 -13.05
C GLY A 33 -7.08 -5.03 -11.93
N CYS A 34 -5.88 -4.46 -12.06
CA CYS A 34 -5.35 -3.44 -11.17
C CYS A 34 -4.39 -2.53 -11.93
N GLU A 35 -4.72 -1.24 -12.03
CA GLU A 35 -3.87 -0.22 -12.68
C GLU A 35 -3.10 0.63 -11.65
N LEU A 36 -3.63 0.72 -10.43
CA LEU A 36 -3.09 1.52 -9.33
C LEU A 36 -3.19 0.76 -8.01
N LEU A 37 -2.06 0.68 -7.30
CA LEU A 37 -1.97 0.23 -5.93
C LEU A 37 -1.52 1.39 -5.04
N VAL A 38 -2.29 1.69 -3.98
CA VAL A 38 -1.97 2.75 -3.02
C VAL A 38 -1.61 2.14 -1.67
N PHE A 39 -0.44 2.51 -1.15
CA PHE A 39 -0.08 2.33 0.24
C PHE A 39 -0.42 3.59 1.03
N THR A 40 -1.10 3.42 2.16
CA THR A 40 -1.51 4.50 3.08
C THR A 40 -1.49 3.98 4.53
N ALA A 41 -1.83 4.83 5.49
CA ALA A 41 -1.81 4.60 6.92
C ALA A 41 -0.41 4.23 7.47
N GLY A 42 -0.30 4.00 8.78
CA GLY A 42 0.98 3.88 9.48
C GLY A 42 2.01 2.96 8.81
N ILE A 43 1.66 1.71 8.51
CA ILE A 43 2.59 0.74 7.89
C ILE A 43 2.86 1.08 6.42
N GLY A 44 1.81 1.39 5.65
CA GLY A 44 1.92 1.65 4.22
C GLY A 44 2.74 2.90 3.92
N GLU A 45 2.61 3.94 4.74
CA GLU A 45 3.34 5.20 4.59
C GLU A 45 4.81 5.06 5.04
N ASN A 46 5.06 4.43 6.18
CA ASN A 46 6.36 4.54 6.86
C ASN A 46 7.31 3.36 6.63
N SER A 47 6.86 2.26 6.02
CA SER A 47 7.68 1.05 5.91
C SER A 47 8.01 0.67 4.46
N SER A 48 9.08 1.26 3.92
CA SER A 48 9.62 0.92 2.59
C SER A 48 9.92 -0.58 2.45
N GLN A 49 10.43 -1.21 3.51
CA GLN A 49 10.74 -2.64 3.54
C GLN A 49 9.49 -3.52 3.41
N ILE A 50 8.39 -3.15 4.07
CA ILE A 50 7.13 -3.88 3.98
C ILE A 50 6.51 -3.69 2.59
N ARG A 51 6.50 -2.46 2.06
CA ARG A 51 6.05 -2.20 0.69
C ARG A 51 6.83 -3.04 -0.31
N ALA A 52 8.15 -3.07 -0.21
CA ALA A 52 9.01 -3.88 -1.09
C ALA A 52 8.68 -5.38 -1.01
N ARG A 53 8.51 -5.94 0.20
CA ARG A 53 8.16 -7.35 0.39
C ARG A 53 6.79 -7.71 -0.23
N ILE A 54 5.79 -6.83 -0.10
CA ILE A 54 4.46 -7.02 -0.70
C ILE A 54 4.57 -6.93 -2.23
N CYS A 55 5.18 -5.86 -2.76
CA CYS A 55 5.34 -5.63 -4.19
C CYS A 55 6.10 -6.77 -4.89
N ASN A 56 7.15 -7.30 -4.27
CA ASN A 56 7.90 -8.45 -4.83
C ASN A 56 7.02 -9.69 -5.01
N ARG A 57 6.05 -9.92 -4.12
CA ARG A 57 5.10 -11.05 -4.24
C ARG A 57 4.07 -10.82 -5.36
N LEU A 58 3.84 -9.58 -5.76
CA LEU A 58 2.90 -9.18 -6.81
C LEU A 58 3.60 -8.96 -8.17
N ALA A 59 4.92 -9.18 -8.27
CA ALA A 59 5.68 -8.93 -9.49
C ALA A 59 5.16 -9.70 -10.71
N TRP A 60 4.58 -10.88 -10.50
CA TRP A 60 3.96 -11.68 -11.57
C TRP A 60 2.72 -11.03 -12.20
N MET A 61 2.09 -10.05 -11.54
CA MET A 61 1.00 -9.24 -12.08
C MET A 61 1.51 -8.10 -12.98
N GLY A 62 2.82 -7.99 -13.21
CA GLY A 62 3.45 -6.91 -13.96
C GLY A 62 3.80 -5.68 -13.12
N LEU A 63 3.71 -5.78 -11.79
CA LEU A 63 4.17 -4.75 -10.87
C LEU A 63 5.71 -4.73 -10.81
N LYS A 64 6.30 -3.57 -11.04
CA LYS A 64 7.74 -3.33 -10.85
C LYS A 64 7.93 -2.15 -9.93
N LEU A 65 8.70 -2.36 -8.86
CA LEU A 65 9.00 -1.34 -7.87
C LEU A 65 10.31 -0.64 -8.22
N ASP A 66 10.32 0.69 -8.12
CA ASP A 66 11.55 1.46 -8.05
C ASP A 66 12.05 1.43 -6.60
N GLY A 67 13.18 0.76 -6.38
CA GLY A 67 13.74 0.56 -5.05
C GLY A 67 14.16 1.88 -4.38
N ASP A 68 14.71 2.82 -5.15
CA ASP A 68 15.24 4.08 -4.64
C ASP A 68 14.10 5.02 -4.30
N ALA A 69 13.12 5.17 -5.20
CA ALA A 69 11.91 5.96 -4.95
C ALA A 69 11.11 5.40 -3.75
N ASN A 70 11.00 4.07 -3.65
CA ASN A 70 10.37 3.41 -2.51
C ASN A 70 11.11 3.68 -1.20
N GLN A 71 12.45 3.67 -1.22
CA GLN A 71 13.26 3.91 -0.03
C GLN A 71 13.21 5.39 0.41
N ALA A 72 13.16 6.31 -0.55
CA ALA A 72 12.98 7.74 -0.32
C ALA A 72 11.56 8.11 0.13
N GLY A 73 10.57 7.22 -0.06
CA GLY A 73 9.18 7.47 0.30
C GLY A 73 8.50 8.46 -0.64
N GLU A 74 8.85 8.42 -1.93
CA GLU A 74 8.25 9.29 -2.94
C GLU A 74 6.76 8.99 -3.15
N ALA A 75 6.05 9.94 -3.76
CA ALA A 75 4.60 9.82 -4.00
C ALA A 75 4.27 8.70 -5.00
N VAL A 76 5.17 8.38 -5.92
CA VAL A 76 5.10 7.26 -6.87
C VAL A 76 6.36 6.44 -6.68
N ILE A 77 6.20 5.13 -6.49
CA ILE A 77 7.29 4.21 -6.16
C ILE A 77 7.38 3.02 -7.11
N SER A 78 6.56 3.01 -8.17
CA SER A 78 6.68 2.05 -9.27
C SER A 78 7.71 2.52 -10.30
N ASP A 79 8.44 1.57 -10.87
CA ASP A 79 9.29 1.81 -12.03
C ASP A 79 8.43 2.24 -13.24
N ALA A 80 9.00 3.06 -14.13
CA ALA A 80 8.30 3.57 -15.31
C ALA A 80 7.82 2.47 -16.28
N SER A 81 8.42 1.27 -16.23
CA SER A 81 8.03 0.10 -17.02
C SER A 81 7.07 -0.84 -16.29
N SER A 82 6.58 -0.47 -15.11
CA SER A 82 5.55 -1.19 -14.37
C SER A 82 4.20 -1.06 -15.06
N HIS A 83 3.44 -2.16 -15.15
CA HIS A 83 2.05 -2.10 -15.62
C HIS A 83 1.10 -1.56 -14.54
N ILE A 84 1.50 -1.65 -13.28
CA ILE A 84 0.73 -1.18 -12.13
C ILE A 84 1.47 0.02 -11.54
N THR A 85 0.81 1.17 -11.51
CA THR A 85 1.34 2.34 -10.80
C THR A 85 1.25 2.09 -9.30
N VAL A 86 2.33 2.32 -8.56
CA VAL A 86 2.33 2.16 -7.10
C VAL A 86 2.56 3.51 -6.45
N ARG A 87 1.69 3.90 -5.51
CA ARG A 87 1.75 5.20 -4.83
C ARG A 87 1.79 5.06 -3.32
N VAL A 88 2.41 6.04 -2.67
CA VAL A 88 2.28 6.27 -1.23
C VAL A 88 1.47 7.55 -1.05
N ILE A 89 0.33 7.45 -0.37
CA ILE A 89 -0.56 8.59 -0.12
C ILE A 89 -0.84 8.64 1.38
N PRO A 90 -0.45 9.72 2.09
CA PRO A 90 -0.82 9.90 3.48
C PRO A 90 -2.33 9.92 3.66
N THR A 91 -2.83 9.19 4.65
CA THR A 91 -4.25 9.29 5.02
C THR A 91 -4.51 10.57 5.81
N ASP A 92 -5.61 11.25 5.51
CA ASP A 92 -6.10 12.38 6.30
C ASP A 92 -7.56 12.12 6.70
N GLU A 93 -7.72 11.31 7.73
CA GLU A 93 -9.01 10.93 8.28
C GLU A 93 -9.80 12.15 8.79
N GLN A 94 -9.10 13.16 9.30
CA GLN A 94 -9.73 14.35 9.87
C GLN A 94 -10.44 15.17 8.79
N SER A 95 -9.77 15.39 7.66
CA SER A 95 -10.39 16.05 6.51
C SER A 95 -11.61 15.27 6.01
N VAL A 96 -11.54 13.93 5.92
CA VAL A 96 -12.69 13.11 5.49
C VAL A 96 -13.89 13.30 6.42
N ILE A 97 -13.66 13.29 7.74
CA ILE A 97 -14.73 13.52 8.73
C ILE A 97 -15.33 14.92 8.57
N VAL A 98 -14.49 15.96 8.43
CA VAL A 98 -14.97 17.34 8.25
C VAL A 98 -15.85 17.47 7.01
N HIS A 99 -15.43 16.94 5.87
CA HIS A 99 -16.23 17.01 4.64
C HIS A 99 -17.56 16.26 4.78
N ALA A 100 -17.56 15.09 5.43
CA ALA A 100 -18.79 14.34 5.69
C ALA A 100 -19.75 15.11 6.60
N CYS A 101 -19.24 15.76 7.66
CA CYS A 101 -20.05 16.60 8.54
C CYS A 101 -20.64 17.81 7.81
N LEU A 102 -19.84 18.51 6.99
CA LEU A 102 -20.30 19.67 6.23
C LEU A 102 -21.40 19.30 5.22
N ALA A 103 -21.22 18.21 4.47
CA ALA A 103 -22.23 17.72 3.53
C ALA A 103 -23.56 17.40 4.22
N GLN A 104 -23.53 16.88 5.44
CA GLN A 104 -24.74 16.59 6.21
C GLN A 104 -25.45 17.86 6.71
N LEU A 105 -24.68 18.89 7.09
CA LEU A 105 -25.24 20.17 7.52
C LEU A 105 -25.90 20.92 6.35
N GLU A 106 -25.30 20.86 5.15
CA GLU A 106 -25.87 21.47 3.94
C GLU A 106 -27.19 20.82 3.50
N GLN A 107 -27.36 19.51 3.70
CA GLN A 107 -28.62 18.81 3.40
C GLN A 107 -29.75 19.10 4.40
N ALA A 108 -29.41 19.59 5.59
CA ALA A 108 -30.36 19.91 6.65
C ALA A 108 -30.81 21.38 6.64
N ALA A 109 -30.19 22.23 5.81
CA ALA A 109 -30.50 23.64 5.62
C ALA A 109 -31.48 23.84 4.44
#